data_AF-A0A2U2ZUP1-F1
#
_entry.id   AF-A0A2U2ZUP1-F1
#
_cell.length_a   1.000
_cell.length_b   1.000
_cell.length_c   1.000
_cell.angle_alpha   90.00
_cell.angle_beta   90.00
_cell.angle_gamma   90.00
#
_symmetry.space_group_name_H-M   'P 1'
#
loop_
_entity.id
_entity.type
_entity.pdbx_description
1 polymer ?
#
loop_
_entity_poly.entity_id
_entity_poly.type
_entity_poly.pdbx_seq_one_letter_code
_entity_poly.pdbx_strand_id
1 'polypeptide(L)'
;MERQTPTRPAYELPASQALAEAVDQALNDNRTTHEQLGRVMLVVTAAAVRDILTGHQPDAPFDAARLELTEGKDSLFPTGRYWTAAGDERTFTEDVGETEAGNALHDLGGWTAYLGDSTRDVWSPLCEELPGRDGRPVWSLDLPRAASLTLDPSGADAPDAVPSSMVEVMVCANERDRYPALVDPADQRDGFVRPWFDLPTVRIIAAETQAEAARYGHGFVNTIHVLDGTVDSRAEVVVLEIGWMYLGGTRREKSVRAIWPNEDGRYCIGGHFEWCWYALDKDGHPQIPFQPDGV
;
A
#
# COMPACT_ATOMS: atom_id res chain seq x y z
N MET A 1 50.82 1.83 30.65
CA MET A 1 49.97 1.40 29.52
C MET A 1 50.84 1.37 28.28
N GLU A 2 51.24 0.18 27.83
CA GLU A 2 51.91 0.02 26.54
C GLU A 2 50.89 0.22 25.41
N ARG A 3 51.21 1.10 24.45
CA ARG A 3 50.38 1.29 23.26
C ARG A 3 50.54 0.05 22.37
N GLN A 4 49.49 -0.75 22.30
CA GLN A 4 49.45 -1.91 21.42
C GLN A 4 49.45 -1.41 19.97
N THR A 5 50.46 -1.81 19.20
CA THR A 5 50.57 -1.43 17.78
C THR A 5 49.55 -2.22 16.96
N PRO A 6 48.74 -1.56 16.11
CA PRO A 6 47.77 -2.26 15.27
C PRO A 6 48.48 -3.29 14.39
N THR A 7 47.98 -4.53 14.41
CA THR A 7 48.60 -5.70 13.78
C THR A 7 48.04 -5.98 12.38
N ARG A 8 47.06 -5.21 11.91
CA ARG A 8 46.43 -5.36 10.60
C ARG A 8 46.41 -4.01 9.86
N PRO A 9 46.58 -3.99 8.54
CA PRO A 9 46.39 -2.77 7.75
C PRO A 9 44.95 -2.28 7.89
N ALA A 10 44.75 -0.96 7.75
CA ALA A 10 43.42 -0.39 7.62
C ALA A 10 42.74 -0.97 6.38
N TYR A 11 41.42 -1.17 6.44
CA TYR A 11 40.64 -1.54 5.26
C TYR A 11 40.66 -0.37 4.26
N GLU A 12 40.67 -0.69 2.97
CA GLU A 12 40.54 0.33 1.93
C GLU A 12 39.07 0.74 1.80
N LEU A 13 38.82 2.04 1.80
CA LEU A 13 37.52 2.62 1.49
C LEU A 13 37.49 3.03 0.02
N PRO A 14 36.31 3.03 -0.63
CA PRO A 14 36.15 3.68 -1.94
C PRO A 14 36.58 5.15 -1.87
N ALA A 15 36.86 5.74 -3.04
CA ALA A 15 37.21 7.16 -3.12
C ALA A 15 36.16 8.03 -2.41
N SER A 16 36.61 9.00 -1.62
CA SER A 16 35.72 9.84 -0.79
C SER A 16 34.62 10.53 -1.60
N GLN A 17 34.91 10.90 -2.85
CA GLN A 17 33.93 11.47 -3.77
C GLN A 17 32.82 10.46 -4.12
N ALA A 18 33.16 9.23 -4.48
CA ALA A 18 32.19 8.19 -4.81
C ALA A 18 31.30 7.83 -3.61
N LEU A 19 31.85 7.85 -2.39
CA LEU A 19 31.06 7.68 -1.17
C LEU A 19 30.10 8.85 -0.93
N ALA A 20 30.53 10.08 -1.16
CA ALA A 20 29.68 11.26 -1.03
C ALA A 20 28.52 11.23 -2.03
N GLU A 21 28.81 10.96 -3.31
CA GLU A 21 27.80 10.84 -4.37
C GLU A 21 26.78 9.74 -4.06
N ALA A 22 27.23 8.57 -3.57
CA ALA A 22 26.34 7.48 -3.20
C ALA A 22 25.43 7.82 -1.99
N VAL A 23 25.96 8.55 -1.00
CA VAL A 23 25.17 9.04 0.15
C VAL A 23 24.14 10.07 -0.31
N ASP A 24 24.53 11.03 -1.14
CA ASP A 24 23.63 12.05 -1.67
C ASP A 24 22.50 11.41 -2.50
N GLN A 25 22.83 10.43 -3.35
CA GLN A 25 21.84 9.67 -4.11
C GLN A 25 20.85 8.95 -3.18
N ALA A 26 21.36 8.18 -2.20
CA ALA A 26 20.50 7.45 -1.27
C ALA A 26 19.58 8.37 -0.45
N LEU A 27 20.07 9.55 -0.04
CA LEU A 27 19.26 10.55 0.66
C LEU A 27 18.19 11.15 -0.25
N ASN A 28 18.52 11.44 -1.52
CA ASN A 28 17.56 11.93 -2.50
C ASN A 28 16.47 10.88 -2.80
N ASP A 29 16.86 9.62 -3.01
CA ASP A 29 15.93 8.52 -3.25
C ASP A 29 14.99 8.32 -2.05
N ASN A 30 15.54 8.40 -0.84
CA ASN A 30 14.76 8.32 0.38
C ASN A 30 13.75 9.48 0.49
N ARG A 31 14.16 10.72 0.17
CA ARG A 31 13.26 11.88 0.14
C ARG A 31 12.15 11.69 -0.89
N THR A 32 12.48 11.33 -2.12
CA THR A 32 11.50 11.08 -3.19
C THR A 32 10.51 9.97 -2.79
N THR A 33 10.99 8.92 -2.13
CA THR A 33 10.13 7.84 -1.61
C THR A 33 9.16 8.37 -0.56
N HIS A 34 9.61 9.21 0.38
CA HIS A 34 8.74 9.83 1.39
C HIS A 34 7.76 10.83 0.78
N GLU A 35 8.18 11.60 -0.22
CA GLU A 35 7.29 12.51 -0.94
C GLU A 35 6.15 11.72 -1.62
N GLN A 36 6.48 10.65 -2.31
CA GLN A 36 5.49 9.77 -2.94
C GLN A 36 4.57 9.12 -1.90
N LEU A 37 5.12 8.64 -0.78
CA LEU A 37 4.32 8.10 0.32
C LEU A 37 3.33 9.14 0.84
N GLY A 38 3.77 10.38 1.08
CA GLY A 38 2.91 11.48 1.51
C GLY A 38 1.75 11.74 0.54
N ARG A 39 2.02 11.75 -0.77
CA ARG A 39 0.99 11.95 -1.81
C ARG A 39 -0.03 10.82 -1.80
N VAL A 40 0.42 9.57 -1.79
CA VAL A 40 -0.46 8.40 -1.73
C VAL A 40 -1.36 8.48 -0.49
N MET A 41 -0.78 8.78 0.68
CA MET A 41 -1.54 8.83 1.93
C MET A 41 -2.57 9.95 1.94
N LEU A 42 -2.30 11.09 1.30
CA LEU A 42 -3.28 12.17 1.14
C LEU A 42 -4.45 11.77 0.23
N VAL A 43 -4.17 11.13 -0.91
CA VAL A 43 -5.21 10.62 -1.82
C VAL A 43 -6.06 9.55 -1.12
N VAL A 44 -5.42 8.59 -0.43
CA VAL A 44 -6.10 7.54 0.32
C VAL A 44 -6.95 8.12 1.45
N THR A 45 -6.45 9.12 2.18
CA THR A 45 -7.21 9.82 3.23
C THR A 45 -8.46 10.47 2.63
N ALA A 46 -8.35 11.18 1.51
CA ALA A 46 -9.49 11.82 0.86
C ALA A 46 -10.53 10.81 0.37
N ALA A 47 -10.08 9.70 -0.25
CA ALA A 47 -10.94 8.61 -0.67
C ALA A 47 -11.66 7.94 0.52
N ALA A 48 -10.95 7.71 1.63
CA ALA A 48 -11.52 7.14 2.84
C ALA A 48 -12.60 8.04 3.45
N VAL A 49 -12.40 9.36 3.51
CA VAL A 49 -13.44 10.30 3.99
C VAL A 49 -14.70 10.21 3.12
N ARG A 50 -14.55 10.17 1.79
CA ARG A 50 -15.68 9.95 0.87
C ARG A 50 -16.39 8.65 1.20
N ASP A 51 -15.65 7.56 1.29
CA ASP A 51 -16.20 6.23 1.51
C ASP A 51 -16.97 6.13 2.84
N ILE A 52 -16.43 6.73 3.90
CA ILE A 52 -17.09 6.81 5.21
C ILE A 52 -18.42 7.54 5.09
N LEU A 53 -18.43 8.75 4.52
CA LEU A 53 -19.62 9.59 4.46
C LEU A 53 -20.67 9.11 3.45
N THR A 54 -20.27 8.25 2.51
CA THR A 54 -21.16 7.72 1.46
C THR A 54 -21.54 6.26 1.66
N GLY A 55 -21.00 5.57 2.67
CA GLY A 55 -21.17 4.12 2.82
C GLY A 55 -20.60 3.34 1.62
N HIS A 56 -19.45 3.77 1.10
CA HIS A 56 -18.78 3.22 -0.08
C HIS A 56 -19.60 3.24 -1.38
N GLN A 57 -20.59 4.12 -1.49
CA GLN A 57 -21.38 4.27 -2.72
C GLN A 57 -20.74 5.34 -3.62
N PRO A 58 -20.18 4.97 -4.78
CA PRO A 58 -19.41 5.91 -5.62
C PRO A 58 -20.24 7.05 -6.19
N ASP A 59 -21.55 6.84 -6.38
CA ASP A 59 -22.49 7.82 -6.96
C ASP A 59 -23.26 8.62 -5.88
N ALA A 60 -23.00 8.37 -4.59
CA ALA A 60 -23.67 9.09 -3.53
C ALA A 60 -23.21 10.57 -3.48
N PRO A 61 -24.11 11.50 -3.09
CA PRO A 61 -23.74 12.89 -2.93
C PRO A 61 -22.65 13.03 -1.85
N PHE A 62 -21.60 13.79 -2.17
CA PHE A 62 -20.47 14.04 -1.29
C PHE A 62 -20.08 15.52 -1.38
N ASP A 63 -20.15 16.24 -0.25
CA ASP A 63 -19.88 17.67 -0.18
C ASP A 63 -18.79 18.04 0.84
N ALA A 64 -18.12 17.05 1.46
CA ALA A 64 -17.01 17.33 2.37
C ALA A 64 -15.82 17.94 1.61
N ALA A 65 -15.40 19.11 2.03
CA ALA A 65 -14.33 19.88 1.43
C ALA A 65 -13.05 19.88 2.27
N ARG A 66 -13.16 19.78 3.60
CA ARG A 66 -12.00 19.81 4.51
C ARG A 66 -12.12 18.81 5.64
N LEU A 67 -11.00 18.22 6.07
CA LEU A 67 -10.92 17.31 7.22
C LEU A 67 -10.07 17.93 8.34
N GLU A 68 -10.53 17.86 9.59
CA GLU A 68 -9.74 18.29 10.75
C GLU A 68 -8.75 17.19 11.16
N LEU A 69 -7.48 17.57 11.23
CA LEU A 69 -6.38 16.74 11.72
C LEU A 69 -5.77 17.39 12.97
N THR A 70 -5.35 16.59 13.93
CA THR A 70 -4.59 17.07 15.10
C THR A 70 -3.19 16.46 15.12
N GLU A 71 -2.22 17.25 15.55
CA GLU A 71 -0.84 16.80 15.67
C GLU A 71 -0.66 15.93 16.93
N GLY A 72 -0.15 14.72 16.71
CA GLY A 72 0.33 13.82 17.75
C GLY A 72 1.82 14.04 18.00
N LYS A 73 2.51 12.98 18.45
CA LYS A 73 3.94 13.08 18.75
C LYS A 73 4.80 13.26 17.49
N ASP A 74 4.51 12.47 16.45
CA ASP A 74 5.32 12.40 15.22
C ASP A 74 4.44 12.30 13.95
N SER A 75 3.11 12.47 14.09
CA SER A 75 2.13 12.20 13.03
C SER A 75 0.82 12.94 13.25
N LEU A 76 -0.01 13.01 12.20
CA LEU A 76 -1.36 13.58 12.25
C LEU A 76 -2.42 12.50 12.50
N PHE A 77 -3.51 12.89 13.17
CA PHE A 77 -4.65 12.04 13.47
C PHE A 77 -5.97 12.73 13.11
N PRO A 78 -6.94 12.04 12.49
CA PRO A 78 -8.26 12.61 12.24
C PRO A 78 -8.99 12.81 13.57
N THR A 79 -9.70 13.92 13.70
CA THR A 79 -10.55 14.15 14.88
C THR A 79 -11.99 13.71 14.66
N GLY A 80 -12.36 13.44 13.40
CA GLY A 80 -13.73 13.15 12.97
C GLY A 80 -14.56 14.39 12.67
N ARG A 81 -13.99 15.59 12.84
CA ARG A 81 -14.57 16.85 12.34
C ARG A 81 -14.19 17.08 10.89
N TYR A 82 -15.13 17.64 10.14
CA TYR A 82 -14.92 18.03 8.76
C TYR A 82 -15.81 19.23 8.40
N TRP A 83 -15.54 19.86 7.26
CA TRP A 83 -16.35 20.96 6.74
C TRP A 83 -16.90 20.65 5.36
N THR A 84 -18.14 21.03 5.10
CA THR A 84 -18.75 20.95 3.77
C THR A 84 -18.20 22.05 2.85
N ALA A 85 -18.49 21.96 1.55
CA ALA A 85 -18.18 23.00 0.57
C ALA A 85 -18.87 24.33 0.87
N ALA A 86 -19.99 24.31 1.61
CA ALA A 86 -20.66 25.52 2.10
C ALA A 86 -19.99 26.13 3.33
N GLY A 87 -19.02 25.43 3.93
CA GLY A 87 -18.30 25.85 5.13
C GLY A 87 -18.95 25.40 6.45
N ASP A 88 -20.00 24.56 6.40
CA ASP A 88 -20.65 24.03 7.60
C ASP A 88 -19.73 23.00 8.27
N GLU A 89 -19.47 23.17 9.58
CA GLU A 89 -18.76 22.19 10.40
C GLU A 89 -19.69 21.03 10.75
N ARG A 90 -19.20 19.79 10.61
CA ARG A 90 -19.91 18.55 10.93
C ARG A 90 -18.98 17.53 11.57
N THR A 91 -19.55 16.47 12.11
CA THR A 91 -18.81 15.32 12.64
C THR A 91 -19.24 14.01 12.01
N PHE A 92 -18.32 13.05 11.88
CA PHE A 92 -18.67 11.70 11.43
C PHE A 92 -19.73 11.06 12.33
N THR A 93 -19.67 11.28 13.65
CA THR A 93 -20.66 10.75 14.59
C THR A 93 -22.08 11.23 14.28
N GLU A 94 -22.25 12.48 13.85
CA GLU A 94 -23.57 13.02 13.46
C GLU A 94 -24.09 12.43 12.16
N ASP A 95 -23.22 12.19 11.18
CA ASP A 95 -23.64 11.77 9.84
C ASP A 95 -23.75 10.24 9.67
N VAL A 96 -22.87 9.47 10.29
CA VAL A 96 -22.81 8.00 10.12
C VAL A 96 -23.11 7.21 11.39
N GLY A 97 -23.20 7.87 12.55
CA GLY A 97 -23.42 7.24 13.85
C GLY A 97 -22.12 6.93 14.61
N GLU A 98 -22.25 6.72 15.92
CA GLU A 98 -21.09 6.59 16.83
C GLU A 98 -20.21 5.37 16.56
N THR A 99 -20.82 4.22 16.24
CA THR A 99 -20.09 2.97 16.01
C THR A 99 -19.29 3.03 14.71
N GLU A 100 -19.95 3.46 13.65
CA GLU A 100 -19.38 3.63 12.32
C GLU A 100 -18.29 4.70 12.33
N ALA A 101 -18.53 5.84 12.98
CA ALA A 101 -17.53 6.89 13.14
C ALA A 101 -16.30 6.41 13.92
N GLY A 102 -16.48 5.62 14.97
CA GLY A 102 -15.37 5.06 15.75
C GLY A 102 -14.48 4.13 14.91
N ASN A 103 -15.08 3.23 14.14
CA ASN A 103 -14.36 2.34 13.22
C ASN A 103 -13.66 3.13 12.11
N ALA A 104 -14.37 4.07 11.50
CA ALA A 104 -13.86 4.95 10.46
C ALA A 104 -12.63 5.75 10.92
N LEU A 105 -12.66 6.28 12.15
CA LEU A 105 -11.51 7.01 12.72
C LEU A 105 -10.33 6.12 13.04
N HIS A 106 -10.58 4.87 13.47
CA HIS A 106 -9.53 3.89 13.66
C HIS A 106 -8.79 3.62 12.34
N ASP A 107 -9.55 3.36 11.27
CA ASP A 107 -8.99 3.05 9.95
C ASP A 107 -8.28 4.27 9.33
N LEU A 108 -8.91 5.46 9.35
CA LEU A 108 -8.30 6.70 8.89
C LEU A 108 -7.02 7.03 9.66
N GLY A 109 -7.00 6.81 10.98
CA GLY A 109 -5.82 7.03 11.81
C GLY A 109 -4.63 6.18 11.37
N GLY A 110 -4.86 4.99 10.81
CA GLY A 110 -3.82 4.17 10.20
C GLY A 110 -3.15 4.83 9.00
N TRP A 111 -3.89 5.60 8.20
CA TRP A 111 -3.37 6.29 7.01
C TRP A 111 -2.74 7.64 7.35
N THR A 112 -3.42 8.45 8.17
CA THR A 112 -2.90 9.78 8.53
C THR A 112 -1.68 9.70 9.43
N ALA A 113 -1.42 8.56 10.08
CA ALA A 113 -0.20 8.33 10.85
C ALA A 113 1.09 8.49 10.01
N TYR A 114 0.99 8.35 8.68
CA TYR A 114 2.10 8.59 7.75
C TYR A 114 2.25 10.06 7.32
N LEU A 115 1.30 10.92 7.70
CA LEU A 115 1.38 12.36 7.53
C LEU A 115 2.10 12.94 8.75
N GLY A 116 3.43 12.96 8.70
CA GLY A 116 4.30 13.35 9.81
C GLY A 116 5.42 14.27 9.31
N ASP A 117 6.46 14.43 10.12
CA ASP A 117 7.58 15.31 9.78
C ASP A 117 8.31 14.87 8.50
N SER A 118 8.47 13.57 8.27
CA SER A 118 9.14 13.04 7.09
C SER A 118 8.37 13.27 5.78
N THR A 119 7.08 13.60 5.85
CA THR A 119 6.21 13.87 4.70
C THR A 119 5.63 15.29 4.71
N ARG A 120 6.11 16.15 5.62
CA ARG A 120 5.60 17.51 5.88
C ARG A 120 5.59 18.41 4.66
N ASP A 121 6.63 18.34 3.84
CA ASP A 121 6.75 19.13 2.61
C ASP A 121 5.63 18.84 1.60
N VAL A 122 4.97 17.68 1.70
CA VAL A 122 3.86 17.28 0.83
C VAL A 122 2.51 17.67 1.40
N TRP A 123 2.24 17.35 2.68
CA TRP A 123 0.91 17.56 3.25
C TRP A 123 0.70 18.99 3.74
N SER A 124 1.74 19.67 4.26
CA SER A 124 1.58 21.00 4.85
C SER A 124 1.04 22.05 3.86
N PRO A 125 1.45 22.07 2.57
CA PRO A 125 0.88 22.98 1.57
C PRO A 125 -0.61 22.73 1.23
N LEU A 126 -1.17 21.60 1.67
CA LEU A 126 -2.57 21.23 1.51
C LEU A 126 -3.38 21.42 2.80
N CYS A 127 -2.73 21.90 3.86
CA CYS A 127 -3.35 22.15 5.14
C CYS A 127 -3.38 23.64 5.47
N GLU A 128 -4.47 24.08 6.11
CA GLU A 128 -4.55 25.37 6.79
C GLU A 128 -4.44 25.14 8.30
N GLU A 129 -3.60 25.93 8.99
CA GLU A 129 -3.54 25.85 10.46
C GLU A 129 -4.81 26.45 11.07
N LEU A 130 -5.43 25.71 11.99
CA LEU A 130 -6.60 26.11 12.75
C LEU A 130 -6.21 26.51 14.17
N PRO A 131 -7.06 27.27 14.89
CA PRO A 131 -6.85 27.50 16.32
C PRO A 131 -6.66 26.18 17.07
N GLY A 132 -5.57 26.07 17.81
CA GLY A 132 -5.25 24.87 18.56
C GLY A 132 -6.36 24.45 19.52
N ARG A 133 -6.56 23.14 19.68
CA ARG A 133 -7.53 22.55 20.60
C ARG A 133 -6.78 21.70 21.61
N ASP A 134 -7.14 21.82 22.89
CA ASP A 134 -6.51 21.08 23.99
C ASP A 134 -4.98 21.22 24.05
N GLY A 135 -4.48 22.39 23.66
CA GLY A 135 -3.05 22.71 23.63
C GLY A 135 -2.27 22.04 22.49
N ARG A 136 -2.95 21.45 21.51
CA ARG A 136 -2.34 20.83 20.33
C ARG A 136 -2.61 21.64 19.06
N PRO A 137 -1.64 21.70 18.13
CA PRO A 137 -1.89 22.19 16.79
C PRO A 137 -2.98 21.38 16.08
N VAL A 138 -3.79 22.09 15.30
CA VAL A 138 -4.88 21.53 14.54
C VAL A 138 -4.77 22.05 13.11
N TRP A 139 -5.04 21.20 12.14
CA TRP A 139 -4.87 21.45 10.72
C TRP A 139 -6.18 21.12 9.99
N SER A 140 -6.50 21.89 8.97
CA SER A 140 -7.61 21.64 8.05
C SER A 140 -7.06 21.16 6.71
N LEU A 141 -7.19 19.88 6.40
CA LEU A 141 -6.74 19.30 5.13
C LEU A 141 -7.77 19.56 4.02
N ASP A 142 -7.35 20.14 2.89
CA ASP A 142 -8.16 20.33 1.68
C ASP A 142 -8.35 19.00 0.93
N LEU A 143 -9.55 18.43 1.01
CA LEU A 143 -9.87 17.11 0.45
C LEU A 143 -9.87 17.09 -1.09
N PRO A 144 -10.48 18.07 -1.80
CA PRO A 144 -10.40 18.13 -3.27
C PRO A 144 -8.96 18.23 -3.80
N ARG A 145 -8.10 19.04 -3.16
CA ARG A 145 -6.69 19.14 -3.57
C ARG A 145 -5.92 17.86 -3.25
N ALA A 146 -6.16 17.24 -2.11
CA ALA A 146 -5.55 15.95 -1.77
C ALA A 146 -5.95 14.86 -2.78
N ALA A 147 -7.22 14.78 -3.15
CA ALA A 147 -7.73 13.78 -4.10
C ALA A 147 -7.22 13.98 -5.54
N SER A 148 -6.77 15.18 -5.90
CA SER A 148 -6.26 15.51 -7.24
C SER A 148 -4.74 15.42 -7.37
N LEU A 149 -4.04 14.98 -6.32
CA LEU A 149 -2.60 14.74 -6.39
C LEU A 149 -2.28 13.65 -7.42
N THR A 150 -1.34 13.96 -8.32
CA THR A 150 -0.77 12.95 -9.23
C THR A 150 0.08 11.98 -8.44
N LEU A 151 -0.22 10.69 -8.60
CA LEU A 151 0.61 9.60 -8.10
C LEU A 151 1.53 9.19 -9.25
N ASP A 152 2.81 9.48 -9.12
CA ASP A 152 3.77 9.03 -10.12
C ASP A 152 3.76 7.49 -10.13
N PRO A 153 3.76 6.84 -11.32
CA PRO A 153 3.94 5.40 -11.39
C PRO A 153 5.27 5.08 -10.69
N SER A 154 5.26 4.09 -9.80
CA SER A 154 6.45 3.75 -9.02
C SER A 154 7.61 3.54 -9.99
N GLY A 155 8.64 4.39 -9.92
CA GLY A 155 9.88 4.22 -10.68
C GLY A 155 10.73 3.04 -10.22
N ALA A 156 10.11 2.05 -9.55
CA ALA A 156 10.75 0.78 -9.27
C ALA A 156 10.84 0.03 -10.60
N ASP A 157 11.98 0.21 -11.26
CA ASP A 157 12.43 -0.66 -12.33
C ASP A 157 12.12 -2.12 -11.95
N ALA A 158 11.28 -2.75 -12.78
CA ALA A 158 11.10 -4.19 -12.72
C ALA A 158 12.50 -4.83 -12.79
N PRO A 159 12.86 -5.74 -11.88
CA PRO A 159 14.14 -6.42 -11.99
C PRO A 159 14.25 -7.06 -13.38
N ASP A 160 15.38 -6.81 -14.05
CA ASP A 160 15.71 -7.29 -15.39
C ASP A 160 15.23 -8.72 -15.62
N ALA A 161 14.32 -8.87 -16.58
CA ALA A 161 13.85 -10.16 -17.05
C ALA A 161 15.02 -10.93 -17.70
N VAL A 162 15.51 -11.97 -17.03
CA VAL A 162 16.03 -13.13 -17.76
C VAL A 162 14.80 -13.90 -18.26
N PRO A 163 14.71 -14.30 -19.53
CA PRO A 163 13.55 -15.05 -20.00
C PRO A 163 13.59 -16.45 -19.36
N SER A 164 12.83 -16.64 -18.29
CA SER A 164 12.51 -17.97 -17.78
C SER A 164 11.32 -18.51 -18.55
N SER A 165 11.36 -19.79 -18.87
CA SER A 165 10.24 -20.52 -19.44
C SER A 165 9.16 -20.64 -18.37
N MET A 166 8.37 -19.58 -18.18
CA MET A 166 7.19 -19.64 -17.33
C MET A 166 6.26 -20.73 -17.86
N VAL A 167 5.70 -21.52 -16.95
CA VAL A 167 4.75 -22.59 -17.27
C VAL A 167 3.37 -22.22 -16.76
N GLU A 168 2.36 -22.52 -17.57
CA GLU A 168 0.97 -22.37 -17.18
C GLU A 168 0.58 -23.53 -16.26
N VAL A 169 0.11 -23.21 -15.06
CA VAL A 169 -0.28 -24.19 -14.05
C VAL A 169 -1.42 -23.65 -13.20
N MET A 170 -2.19 -24.55 -12.59
CA MET A 170 -3.16 -24.17 -11.57
C MET A 170 -2.44 -23.95 -10.24
N VAL A 171 -2.75 -22.86 -9.55
CA VAL A 171 -2.20 -22.56 -8.22
C VAL A 171 -3.30 -22.42 -7.19
N CYS A 172 -2.95 -22.68 -5.92
CA CYS A 172 -3.84 -22.58 -4.77
C CYS A 172 -3.07 -22.05 -3.55
N ALA A 173 -3.75 -21.32 -2.68
CA ALA A 173 -3.21 -20.78 -1.42
C ALA A 173 -4.02 -21.19 -0.18
N ASN A 174 -5.27 -21.66 -0.36
CA ASN A 174 -6.22 -21.89 0.73
C ASN A 174 -6.93 -23.25 0.65
N GLU A 175 -6.36 -24.21 -0.08
CA GLU A 175 -6.87 -25.58 -0.33
C GLU A 175 -8.21 -25.66 -1.09
N ARG A 176 -8.88 -24.53 -1.32
CA ARG A 176 -10.22 -24.46 -1.92
C ARG A 176 -10.17 -23.85 -3.32
N ASP A 177 -9.62 -22.66 -3.42
CA ASP A 177 -9.73 -21.82 -4.61
C ASP A 177 -8.52 -22.03 -5.50
N ARG A 178 -8.77 -22.20 -6.80
CA ARG A 178 -7.77 -22.61 -7.79
C ARG A 178 -7.78 -21.65 -8.94
N TYR A 179 -6.62 -21.13 -9.31
CA TYR A 179 -6.51 -20.13 -10.35
C TYR A 179 -5.46 -20.52 -11.38
N PRO A 180 -5.70 -20.28 -12.67
CA PRO A 180 -4.66 -20.41 -13.68
C PRO A 180 -3.62 -19.29 -13.51
N ALA A 181 -2.34 -19.64 -13.55
CA ALA A 181 -1.24 -18.68 -13.45
C ALA A 181 -0.05 -19.11 -14.30
N LEU A 182 0.79 -18.13 -14.65
CA LEU A 182 2.15 -18.41 -15.09
C LEU A 182 3.08 -18.48 -13.88
N VAL A 183 3.90 -19.52 -13.82
CA VAL A 183 4.87 -19.74 -12.74
C VAL A 183 6.24 -19.96 -13.35
N ASP A 184 7.25 -19.28 -12.81
CA ASP A 184 8.65 -19.64 -13.05
C ASP A 184 9.06 -20.75 -12.08
N PRO A 185 9.37 -21.97 -12.55
CA PRO A 185 9.82 -23.06 -11.69
C PRO A 185 11.13 -22.74 -10.93
N ALA A 186 11.95 -21.80 -11.41
CA ALA A 186 13.15 -21.36 -10.70
C ALA A 186 12.84 -20.33 -9.60
N ASP A 187 11.71 -19.61 -9.69
CA ASP A 187 11.28 -18.62 -8.71
C ASP A 187 10.39 -19.29 -7.63
N GLN A 188 11.05 -20.07 -6.77
CA GLN A 188 10.43 -20.73 -5.63
C GLN A 188 11.16 -20.38 -4.34
N ARG A 189 10.43 -20.31 -3.23
CA ARG A 189 11.03 -20.23 -1.90
C ARG A 189 10.30 -21.19 -0.96
N ASP A 190 11.06 -22.10 -0.35
CA ASP A 190 10.56 -23.23 0.44
C ASP A 190 9.53 -24.11 -0.30
N GLY A 191 9.63 -24.16 -1.63
CA GLY A 191 8.72 -24.90 -2.52
C GLY A 191 7.43 -24.16 -2.89
N PHE A 192 7.19 -22.97 -2.31
CA PHE A 192 6.09 -22.10 -2.70
C PHE A 192 6.47 -21.26 -3.93
N VAL A 193 5.54 -21.19 -4.87
CA VAL A 193 5.72 -20.53 -6.17
C VAL A 193 5.33 -19.07 -6.11
N ARG A 194 5.80 -18.29 -7.09
CA ARG A 194 5.36 -16.91 -7.31
C ARG A 194 4.50 -16.82 -8.58
N PRO A 195 3.16 -16.88 -8.45
CA PRO A 195 2.27 -16.89 -9.61
C PRO A 195 2.05 -15.50 -10.23
N TRP A 196 1.94 -15.49 -11.56
CA TRP A 196 1.59 -14.33 -12.39
C TRP A 196 0.22 -14.53 -13.03
N PHE A 197 -0.75 -13.74 -12.57
CA PHE A 197 -2.16 -13.86 -12.94
C PHE A 197 -2.53 -12.85 -14.03
N ASP A 198 -3.45 -13.22 -14.91
CA ASP A 198 -4.08 -12.24 -15.80
C ASP A 198 -5.08 -11.35 -15.03
N LEU A 199 -5.42 -10.19 -15.59
CA LEU A 199 -6.32 -9.23 -14.93
C LEU A 199 -7.70 -9.83 -14.59
N PRO A 200 -8.37 -10.62 -15.45
CA PRO A 200 -9.61 -11.31 -15.07
C PRO A 200 -9.46 -12.17 -13.81
N THR A 201 -8.37 -12.92 -13.68
CA THR A 201 -8.09 -13.76 -12.51
C THR A 201 -7.83 -12.89 -11.27
N VAL A 202 -7.09 -11.79 -11.39
CA VAL A 202 -6.88 -10.83 -10.30
C VAL A 202 -8.21 -10.28 -9.78
N ARG A 203 -9.17 -9.97 -10.66
CA ARG A 203 -10.50 -9.49 -10.25
C ARG A 203 -11.30 -10.54 -9.46
N ILE A 204 -11.15 -11.82 -9.81
CA ILE A 204 -11.76 -12.92 -9.05
C ILE A 204 -11.14 -12.98 -7.65
N ILE A 205 -9.80 -13.00 -7.56
CA ILE A 205 -9.08 -13.00 -6.29
C ILE A 205 -9.46 -11.78 -5.43
N ALA A 206 -9.60 -10.60 -6.04
CA ALA A 206 -10.04 -9.39 -5.37
C ALA A 206 -11.45 -9.53 -4.76
N ALA A 207 -12.42 -10.01 -5.54
CA ALA A 207 -13.77 -10.22 -5.04
C ALA A 207 -13.82 -11.25 -3.90
N GLU A 208 -13.07 -12.35 -4.01
CA GLU A 208 -13.05 -13.41 -3.01
C GLU A 208 -12.37 -12.95 -1.72
N THR A 209 -11.22 -12.28 -1.80
CA THR A 209 -10.52 -11.79 -0.61
C THR A 209 -11.27 -10.68 0.12
N GLN A 210 -12.01 -9.84 -0.60
CA GLN A 210 -12.93 -8.88 0.01
C GLN A 210 -14.12 -9.57 0.69
N ALA A 211 -14.69 -10.62 0.08
CA ALA A 211 -15.76 -11.40 0.68
C ALA A 211 -15.29 -12.13 1.95
N GLU A 212 -14.06 -12.66 1.96
CA GLU A 212 -13.45 -13.27 3.13
C GLU A 212 -13.17 -12.25 4.23
N ALA A 213 -12.64 -11.07 3.89
CA ALA A 213 -12.45 -10.00 4.84
C ALA A 213 -13.77 -9.52 5.45
N ALA A 214 -14.85 -9.44 4.67
CA ALA A 214 -16.19 -9.13 5.19
C ALA A 214 -16.72 -10.22 6.13
N ARG A 215 -16.38 -11.49 5.87
CA ARG A 215 -16.84 -12.64 6.68
C ARG A 215 -16.05 -12.83 7.97
N TYR A 216 -14.75 -12.66 7.92
CA TYR A 216 -13.83 -13.01 9.02
C TYR A 216 -13.22 -11.79 9.71
N GLY A 217 -13.44 -10.60 9.15
CA GLY A 217 -12.85 -9.34 9.60
C GLY A 217 -11.56 -9.02 8.86
N HIS A 218 -11.36 -7.73 8.57
CA HIS A 218 -10.20 -7.24 7.82
C HIS A 218 -8.87 -7.67 8.44
N GLY A 219 -8.75 -7.69 9.77
CA GLY A 219 -7.51 -8.08 10.48
C GLY A 219 -6.98 -9.50 10.21
N PHE A 220 -7.75 -10.38 9.54
CA PHE A 220 -7.38 -11.78 9.29
C PHE A 220 -7.00 -12.09 7.84
N VAL A 221 -7.36 -11.25 6.88
CA VAL A 221 -7.24 -11.56 5.45
C VAL A 221 -6.66 -10.35 4.72
N ASN A 222 -5.59 -10.55 3.96
CA ASN A 222 -5.10 -9.52 3.04
C ASN A 222 -6.11 -9.37 1.89
N THR A 223 -6.45 -8.14 1.52
CA THR A 223 -7.44 -7.89 0.46
C THR A 223 -6.76 -7.38 -0.79
N ILE A 224 -7.20 -7.89 -1.95
CA ILE A 224 -6.82 -7.32 -3.25
C ILE A 224 -7.92 -6.37 -3.72
N HIS A 225 -7.50 -5.22 -4.23
CA HIS A 225 -8.36 -4.20 -4.81
C HIS A 225 -7.91 -3.93 -6.24
N VAL A 226 -8.87 -3.86 -7.16
CA VAL A 226 -8.63 -3.52 -8.56
C VAL A 226 -9.34 -2.21 -8.81
N LEU A 227 -8.59 -1.16 -9.09
CA LEU A 227 -9.09 0.18 -9.36
C LEU A 227 -9.00 0.44 -10.86
N ASP A 228 -10.15 0.60 -11.49
CA ASP A 228 -10.25 1.05 -12.87
C ASP A 228 -10.26 2.58 -12.93
N GLY A 229 -9.46 3.15 -13.83
CA GLY A 229 -9.35 4.60 -13.98
C GLY A 229 -9.05 5.02 -15.41
N THR A 230 -9.03 6.33 -15.63
CA THR A 230 -8.51 6.91 -16.86
C THR A 230 -7.46 7.96 -16.50
N VAL A 231 -6.23 7.79 -16.98
CA VAL A 231 -5.11 8.71 -16.80
C VAL A 231 -4.65 9.17 -18.18
N ASP A 232 -4.58 10.49 -18.41
CA ASP A 232 -4.20 11.06 -19.71
C ASP A 232 -4.99 10.48 -20.90
N SER A 233 -6.30 10.30 -20.72
CA SER A 233 -7.21 9.68 -21.70
C SER A 233 -6.91 8.21 -22.05
N ARG A 234 -6.12 7.52 -21.23
CA ARG A 234 -5.87 6.08 -21.34
C ARG A 234 -6.53 5.35 -20.19
N ALA A 235 -7.20 4.23 -20.50
CA ALA A 235 -7.73 3.36 -19.46
C ALA A 235 -6.55 2.72 -18.72
N GLU A 236 -6.52 2.89 -17.41
CA GLU A 236 -5.48 2.38 -16.52
C GLU A 236 -6.11 1.51 -15.44
N VAL A 237 -5.36 0.50 -15.00
CA VAL A 237 -5.78 -0.41 -13.94
C VAL A 237 -4.70 -0.47 -12.87
N VAL A 238 -5.04 -0.08 -11.65
CA VAL A 238 -4.16 -0.17 -10.49
C VAL A 238 -4.62 -1.32 -9.62
N VAL A 239 -3.72 -2.27 -9.36
CA VAL A 239 -3.97 -3.37 -8.42
C VAL A 239 -3.29 -3.04 -7.11
N LEU A 240 -4.02 -3.11 -6.00
CA LEU A 240 -3.51 -2.88 -4.66
C LEU A 240 -3.67 -4.13 -3.83
N GLU A 241 -2.64 -4.47 -3.06
CA GLU A 241 -2.71 -5.42 -1.96
C GLU A 241 -2.68 -4.67 -0.64
N ILE A 242 -3.67 -4.93 0.21
CA ILE A 242 -3.77 -4.31 1.54
C ILE A 242 -3.60 -5.38 2.62
N GLY A 243 -2.54 -5.24 3.40
CA GLY A 243 -2.16 -6.09 4.51
C GLY A 243 -2.73 -5.60 5.83
N TRP A 244 -3.64 -6.37 6.43
CA TRP A 244 -4.37 -6.00 7.64
C TRP A 244 -3.86 -6.70 8.92
N MET A 245 -3.14 -7.81 8.80
CA MET A 245 -2.71 -8.66 9.92
C MET A 245 -1.74 -8.01 10.92
N TYR A 246 -1.09 -6.89 10.60
CA TYR A 246 -0.03 -6.30 11.43
C TYR A 246 -0.41 -4.99 12.13
N LEU A 247 -1.71 -4.64 12.25
CA LEU A 247 -2.19 -3.28 12.62
C LEU A 247 -2.20 -3.09 14.14
N GLY A 248 -2.01 -4.18 14.89
CA GLY A 248 -2.10 -4.24 16.36
C GLY A 248 -0.77 -4.40 17.10
N GLY A 249 0.29 -3.68 16.73
CA GLY A 249 1.34 -3.34 17.71
C GLY A 249 2.81 -3.64 17.39
N THR A 250 3.20 -4.16 16.20
CA THR A 250 4.63 -4.15 15.82
C THR A 250 4.85 -4.20 14.31
N ARG A 251 5.62 -3.22 13.82
CA ARG A 251 6.14 -3.01 12.44
C ARG A 251 5.11 -2.83 11.32
N ARG A 252 4.89 -1.57 10.90
CA ARG A 252 4.18 -1.23 9.65
C ARG A 252 4.87 -0.12 8.88
N GLU A 253 5.73 -0.51 7.94
CA GLU A 253 6.23 0.39 6.90
C GLU A 253 5.56 0.12 5.54
N LYS A 254 4.81 -0.99 5.38
CA LYS A 254 4.24 -1.43 4.08
C LYS A 254 2.91 -2.19 4.23
N SER A 255 1.84 -1.51 4.64
CA SER A 255 0.49 -2.10 4.73
C SER A 255 -0.29 -2.06 3.41
N VAL A 256 0.14 -1.25 2.46
CA VAL A 256 -0.44 -1.17 1.12
C VAL A 256 0.69 -1.32 0.10
N ARG A 257 0.50 -2.19 -0.88
CA ARG A 257 1.43 -2.39 -1.99
C ARG A 257 0.67 -2.23 -3.30
N ALA A 258 1.13 -1.30 -4.13
CA ALA A 258 0.73 -1.27 -5.53
C ALA A 258 1.42 -2.42 -6.27
N ILE A 259 0.64 -3.19 -7.02
CA ILE A 259 1.10 -4.31 -7.83
C ILE A 259 1.02 -3.89 -9.28
N TRP A 260 2.18 -3.85 -9.92
CA TRP A 260 2.32 -3.50 -11.32
C TRP A 260 2.30 -4.76 -12.17
N PRO A 261 1.69 -4.71 -13.38
CA PRO A 261 1.79 -5.81 -14.30
C PRO A 261 3.23 -5.94 -14.85
N ASN A 262 3.62 -7.15 -15.25
CA ASN A 262 4.83 -7.36 -16.07
C ASN A 262 4.59 -6.94 -17.53
N GLU A 263 5.58 -7.16 -18.40
CA GLU A 263 5.51 -6.87 -19.83
C GLU A 263 4.34 -7.56 -20.56
N ASP A 264 3.86 -8.70 -20.04
CA ASP A 264 2.72 -9.45 -20.57
C ASP A 264 1.36 -9.00 -19.99
N GLY A 265 1.33 -7.95 -19.17
CA GLY A 265 0.10 -7.49 -18.53
C GLY A 265 -0.38 -8.34 -17.35
N ARG A 266 0.50 -9.17 -16.75
CA ARG A 266 0.17 -10.09 -15.65
C ARG A 266 0.66 -9.56 -14.30
N TYR A 267 -0.10 -9.87 -13.25
CA TYR A 267 0.13 -9.36 -11.89
C TYR A 267 0.59 -10.47 -10.95
N CYS A 268 1.63 -10.19 -10.17
CA CYS A 268 2.09 -11.09 -9.12
C CYS A 268 1.35 -10.79 -7.80
N ILE A 269 0.37 -11.63 -7.43
CA ILE A 269 -0.42 -11.46 -6.20
C ILE A 269 0.15 -12.33 -5.08
N GLY A 270 0.48 -11.73 -3.92
CA GLY A 270 0.87 -12.45 -2.70
C GLY A 270 2.15 -13.28 -2.85
N GLY A 271 3.32 -12.63 -2.85
CA GLY A 271 4.62 -13.30 -3.08
C GLY A 271 4.94 -14.45 -2.09
N HIS A 272 6.09 -15.10 -2.24
CA HIS A 272 6.39 -16.42 -1.65
C HIS A 272 6.00 -16.68 -0.18
N PHE A 273 5.97 -15.67 0.69
CA PHE A 273 5.66 -15.84 2.14
C PHE A 273 4.32 -15.28 2.57
N GLU A 274 3.72 -14.42 1.75
CA GLU A 274 2.52 -13.71 2.17
C GLU A 274 1.30 -14.63 2.02
N TRP A 275 1.24 -15.42 0.94
CA TRP A 275 0.08 -16.24 0.60
C TRP A 275 0.42 -17.73 0.39
N CYS A 276 1.70 -18.12 0.47
CA CYS A 276 2.15 -19.51 0.36
C CYS A 276 1.55 -20.27 -0.83
N TRP A 277 1.54 -19.64 -2.02
CA TRP A 277 1.02 -20.28 -3.22
C TRP A 277 1.77 -21.56 -3.56
N TYR A 278 1.04 -22.60 -3.90
CA TYR A 278 1.59 -23.84 -4.43
C TYR A 278 0.93 -24.20 -5.76
N ALA A 279 1.71 -24.79 -6.65
CA ALA A 279 1.21 -25.33 -7.91
C ALA A 279 0.47 -26.65 -7.67
N LEU A 280 -0.46 -26.97 -8.56
CA LEU A 280 -1.21 -28.21 -8.57
C LEU A 280 -0.78 -29.08 -9.75
N ASP A 281 -0.66 -30.38 -9.52
CA ASP A 281 -0.50 -31.35 -10.60
C ASP A 281 -1.81 -31.50 -11.41
N LYS A 282 -1.76 -32.31 -12.48
CA LYS A 282 -2.93 -32.59 -13.34
C LYS A 282 -4.11 -33.23 -12.60
N ASP A 283 -3.85 -33.88 -11.48
CA ASP A 283 -4.86 -34.54 -10.64
C ASP A 283 -5.36 -33.58 -9.53
N GLY A 284 -4.80 -32.37 -9.46
CA GLY A 284 -5.17 -31.33 -8.52
C GLY A 284 -4.53 -31.48 -7.15
N HIS A 285 -3.45 -32.25 -7.02
CA HIS A 285 -2.68 -32.36 -5.78
C HIS A 285 -1.58 -31.28 -5.70
N PRO A 286 -1.27 -30.79 -4.49
CA PRO A 286 -0.20 -29.81 -4.29
C PRO A 286 1.16 -30.36 -4.69
N GLN A 287 1.93 -29.57 -5.44
CA GLN A 287 3.33 -29.81 -5.76
C GLN A 287 4.22 -28.82 -5.00
N ILE A 288 4.84 -29.27 -3.91
CA ILE A 288 5.75 -28.49 -3.06
C ILE A 288 7.00 -29.36 -2.78
N PRO A 289 8.16 -29.10 -3.41
CA PRO A 289 8.40 -28.05 -4.41
C PRO A 289 7.70 -28.33 -5.74
N PHE A 290 7.45 -27.27 -6.51
CA PHE A 290 6.92 -27.37 -7.85
C PHE A 290 7.98 -27.92 -8.81
N GLN A 291 7.64 -28.98 -9.54
CA GLN A 291 8.47 -29.61 -10.56
C GLN A 291 7.60 -29.88 -11.78
N PRO A 292 7.61 -29.01 -12.81
CA PRO A 292 6.81 -29.24 -14.00
C PRO A 292 7.23 -30.54 -14.69
N ASP A 293 6.25 -31.30 -15.16
CA ASP A 293 6.48 -32.57 -15.85
C ASP A 293 7.39 -32.36 -17.07
N GLY A 294 8.59 -32.94 -17.05
CA GLY A 294 9.50 -32.98 -18.20
C GLY A 294 10.58 -31.89 -18.30
N VAL A 295 10.91 -31.22 -17.18
CA VAL A 295 12.10 -30.34 -17.05
C VAL A 295 13.22 -31.04 -16.28
#